data_AF-A0A098BSS6-F1
#
_entry.id   AF-A0A098BSS6-F1
#
_cell.length_a   1.000
_cell.length_b   1.000
_cell.length_c   1.000
_cell.angle_alpha   90.00
_cell.angle_beta   90.00
_cell.angle_gamma   90.00
#
_symmetry.space_group_name_H-M   'P 1'
#
loop_
_entity.id
_entity.type
_entity.pdbx_description
1 polymer ?
#
loop_
_entity_poly.entity_id
_entity_poly.type
_entity_poly.pdbx_seq_one_letter_code
_entity_poly.pdbx_strand_id
1 'polypeptide(L)'
;MPAGTSALRKTVDCIVEYDDGSIRLSVPDVLGALVLKGAAYKEDARDRARHLDDAVVSACAMNDPLGDSLRMEGSDRGRVRVLADALAAESHPSWLQVPEQFRSQGCHALLRVVEEPKPVPPQRRLGR
;
A
#
# COMPACT_ATOMS: atom_id res chain seq x y z
N MET A 1 14.40 -1.01 13.65
CA MET A 1 13.16 -0.31 13.26
C MET A 1 12.09 -1.33 12.86
N PRO A 2 10.95 -1.43 13.58
CA PRO A 2 9.95 -2.50 13.39
C PRO A 2 9.25 -2.51 12.01
N ALA A 3 9.39 -1.46 11.19
CA ALA A 3 8.80 -1.42 9.85
C ALA A 3 9.64 -2.12 8.78
N GLY A 4 10.97 -2.06 8.92
CA GLY A 4 11.89 -2.67 7.95
C GLY A 4 11.71 -4.17 7.84
N THR A 5 11.44 -4.86 8.95
CA THR A 5 11.34 -6.33 8.98
C THR A 5 10.14 -6.88 8.21
N SER A 6 9.00 -6.19 8.19
CA SER A 6 7.83 -6.59 7.38
C SER A 6 8.05 -6.27 5.91
N ALA A 7 8.60 -5.09 5.61
CA ALA A 7 8.89 -4.67 4.24
C ALA A 7 9.94 -5.57 3.56
N LEU A 8 10.96 -6.04 4.30
CA LEU A 8 11.96 -7.00 3.81
C LEU A 8 11.36 -8.36 3.43
N ARG A 9 10.17 -8.72 3.95
CA ARG A 9 9.44 -9.92 3.54
C ARG A 9 8.52 -9.69 2.34
N LYS A 10 8.42 -8.45 1.87
CA LYS A 10 7.56 -8.01 0.78
C LYS A 10 8.41 -7.32 -0.27
N THR A 11 9.36 -8.06 -0.84
CA THR A 11 10.25 -7.54 -1.87
C THR A 11 10.07 -8.28 -3.20
N VAL A 12 10.40 -7.58 -4.27
CA VAL A 12 10.58 -8.13 -5.62
C VAL A 12 12.02 -7.92 -6.04
N ASP A 13 12.51 -8.80 -6.90
CA ASP A 13 13.83 -8.66 -7.51
C ASP A 13 13.72 -7.87 -8.80
N CYS A 14 14.40 -6.73 -8.85
CA CYS A 14 14.59 -5.95 -10.06
C CYS A 14 15.97 -6.26 -10.63
N ILE A 15 16.03 -6.69 -11.89
CA ILE A 15 17.28 -6.80 -12.64
C ILE A 15 17.44 -5.50 -13.42
N VAL A 16 18.53 -4.77 -13.14
CA VAL A 16 18.90 -3.57 -13.87
C VAL A 16 20.05 -3.93 -14.79
N GLU A 17 19.81 -3.81 -16.09
CA GLU A 17 20.82 -3.99 -17.13
C GLU A 17 21.51 -2.65 -17.40
N TYR A 18 22.83 -2.70 -17.60
CA TYR A 18 23.67 -1.57 -17.98
C TYR A 18 24.80 -2.06 -18.89
N ASP A 19 25.52 -1.14 -19.52
CA ASP A 19 26.44 -1.45 -20.62
C ASP A 19 27.44 -2.58 -20.31
N ASP A 20 27.93 -2.66 -19.06
CA ASP A 20 28.94 -3.62 -18.62
C ASP A 20 28.39 -4.77 -17.75
N GLY A 21 27.06 -4.94 -17.64
CA GLY A 21 26.49 -6.09 -16.93
C GLY A 21 25.08 -5.91 -16.40
N SER A 22 24.74 -6.70 -15.39
CA SER A 22 23.46 -6.57 -14.69
C SER A 22 23.64 -6.62 -13.18
N ILE A 23 22.78 -5.90 -12.48
CA ILE A 23 22.70 -5.92 -11.01
C ILE A 23 21.29 -6.31 -10.58
N ARG A 24 21.21 -7.19 -9.57
CA ARG A 24 19.95 -7.56 -8.93
C ARG A 24 19.75 -6.72 -7.68
N LEU A 25 18.64 -6.00 -7.64
CA LEU A 25 18.19 -5.20 -6.50
C LEU A 25 16.93 -5.83 -5.91
N SER A 26 16.94 -6.09 -4.60
CA SER A 26 15.72 -6.48 -3.88
C SER A 26 15.05 -5.22 -3.34
N VAL A 27 13.88 -4.86 -3.88
CA VAL A 27 13.14 -3.65 -3.53
C VAL A 27 11.77 -4.00 -2.98
N PRO A 28 11.17 -3.18 -2.09
CA PRO A 28 9.81 -3.42 -1.64
C PRO A 28 8.83 -3.54 -2.80
N ASP A 29 7.91 -4.49 -2.72
CA ASP A 29 6.73 -4.49 -3.58
C ASP A 29 5.77 -3.34 -3.20
N VAL A 30 4.67 -3.18 -3.94
CA VAL A 30 3.72 -2.08 -3.72
C VAL A 30 3.17 -2.07 -2.29
N LEU A 31 2.81 -3.23 -1.74
CA LEU A 31 2.33 -3.33 -0.36
C LEU A 31 3.43 -3.00 0.65
N GLY A 32 4.64 -3.52 0.46
CA GLY A 32 5.81 -3.22 1.28
C GLY A 32 6.15 -1.73 1.28
N ALA A 33 6.10 -1.08 0.13
CA ALA A 33 6.29 0.36 -0.03
C ALA A 33 5.23 1.15 0.75
N LEU A 34 3.94 0.81 0.61
CA LEU A 34 2.85 1.44 1.37
C LEU A 34 3.04 1.29 2.89
N VAL A 35 3.41 0.09 3.35
CA VAL A 35 3.68 -0.16 4.78
C VAL A 35 4.83 0.72 5.28
N LEU A 36 5.90 0.88 4.50
CA LEU A 36 7.01 1.76 4.85
C LEU A 36 6.60 3.24 4.88
N LYS A 37 5.80 3.70 3.90
CA LYS A 37 5.28 5.07 3.89
C LYS A 37 4.35 5.34 5.07
N GLY A 38 3.51 4.37 5.44
CA GLY A 38 2.64 4.49 6.62
C GLY A 38 3.42 4.53 7.92
N ALA A 39 4.52 3.79 8.03
CA ALA A 39 5.44 3.91 9.16
C ALA A 39 6.11 5.29 9.20
N ALA A 40 6.64 5.75 8.07
CA ALA A 40 7.31 7.05 7.97
C ALA A 40 6.36 8.21 8.28
N TYR A 41 5.13 8.18 7.76
CA TYR A 41 4.10 9.19 8.03
C TYR A 41 3.77 9.32 9.53
N LYS A 42 3.80 8.21 10.27
CA LYS A 42 3.56 8.21 11.72
C LYS A 42 4.71 8.82 12.53
N GLU A 43 5.95 8.58 12.11
CA GLU A 43 7.15 8.96 12.87
C GLU A 43 7.69 10.34 12.47
N ASP A 44 7.51 10.76 11.22
CA ASP A 44 8.04 12.01 10.67
C ASP A 44 7.15 13.21 11.02
N ALA A 45 7.30 13.72 12.24
CA ALA A 45 6.53 14.87 12.70
C ALA A 45 6.83 16.18 11.94
N ARG A 46 7.97 16.27 11.24
CA ARG A 46 8.48 17.51 10.64
C ARG A 46 7.96 17.71 9.21
N ASP A 47 7.90 16.63 8.44
CA ASP A 47 7.47 16.67 7.04
C ASP A 47 6.71 15.39 6.66
N ARG A 48 5.54 15.19 7.29
CA ARG A 48 4.72 14.01 7.03
C ARG A 48 4.07 14.01 5.65
N ALA A 49 3.80 15.19 5.08
CA ALA A 49 3.04 15.33 3.84
C ALA A 49 3.71 14.64 2.65
N ARG A 50 5.06 14.70 2.56
CA ARG A 50 5.82 14.02 1.51
C ARG A 50 5.59 12.50 1.46
N HIS A 51 5.27 11.87 2.60
CA HIS A 51 4.99 10.43 2.65
C HIS A 51 3.61 10.09 2.09
N LEU A 52 2.67 11.05 2.10
CA LEU A 52 1.37 10.91 1.45
C LEU A 52 1.51 10.99 -0.07
N ASP A 53 2.39 11.86 -0.57
CA ASP A 53 2.67 12.00 -2.01
C ASP A 53 3.23 10.70 -2.61
N ASP A 54 4.13 10.02 -1.89
CA ASP A 54 4.60 8.70 -2.35
C ASP A 54 3.56 7.59 -2.15
N ALA A 55 2.70 7.71 -1.13
CA ALA A 55 1.65 6.74 -0.86
C ALA A 55 0.58 6.72 -1.95
N VAL A 56 0.20 7.87 -2.50
CA VAL A 56 -0.76 7.93 -3.61
C VAL A 56 -0.21 7.25 -4.86
N VAL A 57 1.08 7.42 -5.17
CA VAL A 57 1.74 6.75 -6.29
C VAL A 57 1.70 5.23 -6.09
N SER A 58 2.03 4.77 -4.89
CA SER A 58 2.01 3.34 -4.55
C SER A 58 0.59 2.76 -4.63
N ALA A 59 -0.42 3.50 -4.17
CA ALA A 59 -1.82 3.11 -4.25
C ALA A 59 -2.29 2.96 -5.71
N CYS A 60 -1.90 3.89 -6.60
CA CYS A 60 -2.21 3.80 -8.02
C CYS A 60 -1.54 2.61 -8.73
N ALA A 61 -0.41 2.11 -8.19
CA ALA A 61 0.30 0.95 -8.73
C ALA A 61 -0.26 -0.40 -8.22
N MET A 62 -1.26 -0.39 -7.33
CA MET A 62 -1.82 -1.61 -6.75
C MET A 62 -2.73 -2.34 -7.74
N ASN A 63 -2.44 -3.62 -7.98
CA ASN A 63 -3.19 -4.45 -8.92
C ASN A 63 -4.25 -5.34 -8.24
N ASP A 64 -3.97 -5.83 -7.03
CA ASP A 64 -4.88 -6.69 -6.26
C ASP A 64 -4.98 -6.23 -4.80
N PRO A 65 -5.81 -5.20 -4.52
CA PRO A 65 -6.00 -4.71 -3.16
C PRO A 65 -6.52 -5.75 -2.17
N LEU A 66 -7.26 -6.75 -2.65
CA LEU A 66 -7.80 -7.81 -1.80
C LEU A 66 -6.71 -8.81 -1.43
N GLY A 67 -5.93 -9.27 -2.40
CA GLY A 67 -4.76 -10.11 -2.16
C GLY A 67 -3.76 -9.43 -1.24
N ASP A 68 -3.47 -8.14 -1.45
CA ASP A 68 -2.55 -7.39 -0.60
C ASP A 68 -3.08 -7.23 0.84
N SER A 69 -4.39 -7.08 1.05
CA SER A 69 -4.99 -7.06 2.39
C SER A 69 -4.76 -8.37 3.15
N LEU A 70 -4.77 -9.52 2.46
CA LEU A 70 -4.52 -10.83 3.05
C LEU A 70 -3.04 -11.07 3.38
N ARG A 71 -2.12 -10.35 2.72
CA ARG A 71 -0.67 -10.42 2.94
C ARG A 71 -0.18 -9.51 4.08
N MET A 72 -1.08 -8.71 4.66
CA MET A 72 -0.75 -7.82 5.79
C MET A 72 -0.54 -8.61 7.08
N GLU A 73 0.54 -8.29 7.79
CA GLU A 73 0.88 -8.93 9.06
C GLU A 73 1.19 -7.89 10.14
N GLY A 74 0.94 -8.25 11.41
CA GLY A 74 1.31 -7.42 12.56
C GLY A 74 0.82 -5.98 12.46
N SER A 75 1.75 -5.03 12.34
CA SER A 75 1.45 -3.58 12.31
C SER A 75 1.19 -3.02 10.91
N ASP A 76 1.25 -3.84 9.86
CA ASP A 76 1.05 -3.40 8.46
C ASP A 76 -0.30 -2.71 8.30
N ARG A 77 -1.39 -3.36 8.75
CA ARG A 77 -2.76 -2.84 8.61
C ARG A 77 -2.92 -1.48 9.27
N GLY A 78 -2.41 -1.29 10.48
CA GLY A 78 -2.48 0.00 11.17
C GLY A 78 -1.69 1.11 10.48
N ARG A 79 -0.57 0.79 9.83
CA ARG A 79 0.25 1.76 9.08
C ARG A 79 -0.44 2.17 7.78
N VAL A 80 -0.98 1.21 7.03
CA VAL A 80 -1.70 1.52 5.77
C VAL A 80 -3.04 2.20 6.06
N ARG A 81 -3.74 1.82 7.13
CA ARG A 81 -4.98 2.48 7.57
C ARG A 81 -4.78 3.97 7.82
N VAL A 82 -3.70 4.34 8.50
CA VAL A 82 -3.38 5.76 8.75
C VAL A 82 -3.20 6.56 7.45
N LEU A 83 -2.61 5.96 6.41
CA LEU A 83 -2.53 6.59 5.08
C LEU A 83 -3.90 6.70 4.43
N ALA A 84 -4.69 5.62 4.46
CA ALA A 84 -6.02 5.57 3.87
C ALA A 84 -6.96 6.61 4.51
N ASP A 85 -6.90 6.77 5.83
CA ASP A 85 -7.71 7.76 6.54
C ASP A 85 -7.29 9.21 6.17
N ALA A 86 -5.98 9.46 6.01
CA ALA A 86 -5.48 10.77 5.59
C ALA A 86 -5.82 11.10 4.11
N LEU A 87 -5.89 10.08 3.26
CA LEU A 87 -6.08 10.19 1.81
C LEU A 87 -7.51 9.84 1.37
N ALA A 88 -8.47 9.73 2.30
CA ALA A 88 -9.82 9.26 2.01
C ALA A 88 -10.61 10.14 1.03
N ALA A 89 -10.25 11.43 0.92
CA ALA A 89 -10.84 12.36 -0.04
C ALA A 89 -9.97 12.45 -1.29
N GLU A 90 -10.53 12.16 -2.47
CA GLU A 90 -9.85 12.31 -3.77
C GLU A 90 -9.42 13.76 -4.06
N SER A 91 -10.01 14.74 -3.37
CA SER A 91 -9.62 16.15 -3.44
C SER A 91 -8.37 16.49 -2.61
N HIS A 92 -7.79 15.53 -1.87
CA HIS A 92 -6.58 15.76 -1.10
C HIS A 92 -5.41 16.20 -2.02
N PRO A 93 -4.60 17.20 -1.64
CA PRO A 93 -3.54 17.75 -2.50
C PRO A 93 -2.57 16.72 -3.09
N SER A 94 -2.23 15.66 -2.34
CA SER A 94 -1.37 14.57 -2.83
C SER A 94 -1.95 13.87 -4.06
N TRP A 95 -3.28 13.65 -4.13
CA TRP A 95 -3.90 13.04 -5.32
C TRP A 95 -3.76 13.91 -6.56
N LEU A 96 -3.65 15.23 -6.39
CA LEU A 96 -3.50 16.17 -7.51
C LEU A 96 -2.15 16.03 -8.23
N GLN A 97 -1.14 15.44 -7.57
CA GLN A 97 0.17 15.15 -8.16
C GLN A 97 0.15 13.96 -9.14
N VAL A 98 -0.91 13.14 -9.09
CA VAL A 98 -1.09 11.99 -9.97
C VAL A 98 -1.99 12.37 -11.15
N PRO A 99 -1.75 11.85 -12.38
CA PRO A 99 -2.67 12.05 -13.50
C PRO A 99 -4.10 11.64 -13.16
N GLU A 100 -5.08 12.45 -13.59
CA GLU A 100 -6.50 12.31 -13.20
C GLU A 100 -7.05 10.90 -13.43
N GLN A 101 -6.66 10.26 -14.55
CA GLN A 101 -7.09 8.92 -14.93
C GLN A 101 -6.77 7.82 -13.89
N PHE A 102 -5.80 8.03 -12.99
CA PHE A 102 -5.41 7.05 -11.98
C PHE A 102 -5.94 7.37 -10.57
N ARG A 103 -6.45 8.58 -10.32
CA ARG A 103 -6.79 9.05 -8.97
C ARG A 103 -7.88 8.23 -8.31
N SER A 104 -9.02 8.08 -9.00
CA SER A 104 -10.16 7.36 -8.45
C SER A 104 -9.83 5.88 -8.23
N GLN A 105 -9.14 5.24 -9.19
CA GLN A 105 -8.68 3.86 -9.04
C GLN A 105 -7.73 3.70 -7.84
N GLY A 106 -6.73 4.57 -7.71
CA GLY A 106 -5.78 4.53 -6.60
C GLY A 106 -6.44 4.77 -5.24
N CYS A 107 -7.33 5.76 -5.15
CA CYS A 107 -8.09 6.05 -3.94
C CYS A 107 -8.96 4.85 -3.52
N HIS A 108 -9.70 4.28 -4.48
CA HIS A 108 -10.51 3.09 -4.24
C HIS A 108 -9.64 1.88 -3.81
N ALA A 109 -8.49 1.66 -4.45
CA ALA A 109 -7.56 0.60 -4.08
C ALA A 109 -7.04 0.76 -2.64
N LEU A 110 -6.64 1.97 -2.26
CA LEU A 110 -6.14 2.28 -0.91
C LEU A 110 -7.21 2.10 0.17
N LEU A 111 -8.45 2.49 -0.11
CA LEU A 111 -9.56 2.24 0.82
C LEU A 111 -9.86 0.73 0.89
N ARG A 112 -9.89 0.05 -0.25
CA ARG A 112 -10.21 -1.38 -0.33
C ARG A 112 -9.20 -2.27 0.37
N VAL A 113 -7.90 -1.96 0.29
CA VAL A 113 -6.85 -2.78 0.92
C VAL A 113 -6.95 -2.77 2.46
N VAL A 114 -7.48 -1.69 3.06
CA VAL A 114 -7.60 -1.59 4.52
C VAL A 114 -8.95 -2.04 5.06
N GLU A 115 -9.97 -2.20 4.20
CA GLU A 115 -11.26 -2.77 4.56
C GLU A 115 -11.09 -4.17 5.15
N GLU A 116 -11.75 -4.43 6.27
CA GLU A 116 -11.80 -5.79 6.82
C GLU A 116 -12.60 -6.69 5.87
N PRO A 117 -12.17 -7.94 5.64
CA PRO A 117 -12.98 -8.90 4.93
C PRO A 117 -14.32 -9.04 5.68
N LYS A 118 -15.43 -8.65 5.06
CA LYS A 118 -16.75 -8.89 5.64
C LYS A 118 -16.89 -10.40 5.89
N PRO A 119 -17.21 -10.86 7.11
CA PRO A 119 -17.44 -12.27 7.35
C PRO A 119 -18.55 -12.75 6.41
N VAL A 120 -18.27 -13.79 5.62
CA VAL A 120 -19.31 -14.43 4.81
C VAL A 120 -20.28 -15.09 5.80
N PRO A 121 -21.55 -14.68 5.84
CA PRO A 121 -22.51 -15.32 6.74
C PRO A 121 -22.58 -16.82 6.41
N PRO A 122 -22.66 -17.70 7.42
CA PRO A 122 -22.68 -19.13 7.19
C PRO A 122 -23.86 -19.48 6.28
N GLN A 123 -23.56 -20.08 5.13
CA GLN A 123 -24.59 -20.61 4.24
C GLN A 123 -25.34 -21.70 5.00
N ARG A 124 -26.58 -21.43 5.40
CA ARG A 124 -27.50 -22.45 5.92
C ARG A 124 -27.60 -23.54 4.87
N ARG A 125 -26.99 -24.70 5.12
CA ARG A 125 -27.28 -25.91 4.36
C ARG A 125 -28.77 -26.18 4.57
N LEU A 126 -29.59 -25.99 3.52
CA LEU A 126 -30.93 -26.56 3.53
C LEU A 126 -30.75 -28.08 3.63
N GLY A 127 -31.22 -28.63 4.75
CA GLY A 127 -31.23 -30.07 4.97
C GLY A 127 -31.98 -30.79 3.86
N ARG A 128 -31.46 -31.95 3.46
CA ARG A 128 -32.22 -33.01 2.79
C ARG A 128 -32.64 -34.03 3.83
#